data_AF-A0A378PN34-F1
#
_entry.id   AF-A0A378PN34-F1
#
_cell.length_a   1.000
_cell.length_b   1.000
_cell.length_c   1.000
_cell.angle_alpha   90.00
_cell.angle_beta   90.00
_cell.angle_gamma   90.00
#
_symmetry.space_group_name_H-M   'P 1'
#
loop_
_entity.id
_entity.type
_entity.pdbx_description
1 polymer ?
#
loop_
_entity_poly.entity_id
_entity_poly.type
_entity_poly.pdbx_seq_one_letter_code
_entity_poly.pdbx_strand_id
1 'polypeptide(L)'
;MTDKPFGVPFMLSYDLSLIPLMVDLLIDERVPVVLDNGLLDENIYQKFKTAGTKIICRLPNPNLADALKAQKLGADILVLTGFDEGGTLPMKEVGSFSVLAEFVGKVDLPIMLAGGIADKKAVQAALTLGAEGIWVGTAFIATKECRASVKVKQWIVDSTANDLFLFRTEPYYYRSLPTELAKQCFQMSESGASRADIAKVMNAGTGMRLGMLEGDFENGYVSVGNGIGAINRIKSVQEMIDELMS
;
A
#
# COMPACT_ATOMS: atom_id res chain seq x y z
N MET A 1 12.71 -5.85 19.18
CA MET A 1 13.07 -6.94 18.24
C MET A 1 12.09 -8.08 18.45
N THR A 2 11.84 -8.92 17.44
CA THR A 2 10.84 -10.01 17.45
C THR A 2 11.45 -11.29 16.90
N ASP A 3 11.02 -12.44 17.40
CA ASP A 3 11.41 -13.77 16.90
C ASP A 3 10.41 -14.34 15.87
N LYS A 4 9.31 -13.62 15.62
CA LYS A 4 8.31 -13.99 14.61
C LYS A 4 8.77 -13.60 13.20
N PRO A 5 8.35 -14.33 12.14
CA PRO A 5 8.64 -13.96 10.77
C PRO A 5 8.17 -12.55 10.41
N PHE A 6 8.93 -11.85 9.58
CA PHE A 6 8.59 -10.54 9.02
C PHE A 6 8.92 -10.48 7.53
N GLY A 7 8.28 -9.55 6.81
CA GLY A 7 8.51 -9.32 5.39
C GLY A 7 9.24 -8.00 5.12
N VAL A 8 10.06 -7.95 4.07
CA VAL A 8 10.76 -6.73 3.65
C VAL A 8 10.62 -6.50 2.14
N PRO A 9 10.22 -5.30 1.68
CA PRO A 9 10.34 -4.94 0.27
C PRO A 9 11.80 -4.79 -0.14
N PHE A 10 12.20 -5.39 -1.26
CA PHE A 10 13.55 -5.18 -1.82
C PHE A 10 13.64 -3.90 -2.68
N MET A 11 12.49 -3.29 -3.01
CA MET A 11 12.40 -1.96 -3.61
C MET A 11 12.13 -0.91 -2.53
N LEU A 12 13.19 -0.39 -1.92
CA LEU A 12 13.12 0.60 -0.83
C LEU A 12 13.21 2.06 -1.30
N SER A 13 13.59 2.29 -2.55
CA SER A 13 13.74 3.62 -3.10
C SER A 13 13.38 3.64 -4.58
N TYR A 14 13.21 4.84 -5.13
CA TYR A 14 13.06 5.03 -6.57
C TYR A 14 14.38 4.84 -7.35
N ASP A 15 15.52 4.73 -6.64
CA ASP A 15 16.78 4.34 -7.25
C ASP A 15 16.85 2.82 -7.40
N LEU A 16 16.47 2.36 -8.60
CA LEU A 16 16.46 0.95 -8.96
C LEU A 16 17.87 0.33 -9.00
N SER A 17 18.94 1.15 -9.04
CA SER A 17 20.31 0.65 -9.04
C SER A 17 20.70 -0.03 -7.72
N LEU A 18 19.96 0.24 -6.64
CA LEU A 18 20.17 -0.37 -5.33
C LEU A 18 19.53 -1.76 -5.20
N ILE A 19 18.65 -2.16 -6.13
CA ILE A 19 17.92 -3.43 -6.05
C ILE A 19 18.85 -4.65 -5.94
N PRO A 20 19.92 -4.79 -6.76
CA PRO A 20 20.81 -5.95 -6.64
C PRO A 20 21.45 -6.06 -5.24
N LEU A 21 21.89 -4.92 -4.68
CA LEU A 21 22.47 -4.86 -3.33
C LEU A 21 21.45 -5.24 -2.27
N MET A 22 20.21 -4.77 -2.41
CA MET A 22 19.12 -5.12 -1.50
C MET A 22 18.77 -6.60 -1.56
N VAL A 23 18.74 -7.20 -2.76
CA VAL A 23 18.45 -8.63 -2.93
C VAL A 23 19.52 -9.48 -2.24
N ASP A 24 20.81 -9.17 -2.48
CA ASP A 24 21.91 -9.92 -1.89
C ASP A 24 21.91 -9.77 -0.36
N LEU A 25 21.69 -8.55 0.17
CA LEU A 25 21.55 -8.30 1.61
C LEU A 25 20.42 -9.11 2.26
N LEU A 26 19.23 -9.12 1.65
CA LEU A 26 18.07 -9.82 2.21
C LEU A 26 18.25 -11.35 2.23
N ILE A 27 19.01 -11.88 1.28
CA ILE A 27 19.40 -13.30 1.24
C ILE A 27 20.43 -13.61 2.33
N ASP A 28 21.46 -12.78 2.47
CA ASP A 28 22.51 -12.95 3.48
C ASP A 28 21.93 -12.89 4.91
N GLU A 29 21.00 -11.96 5.15
CA GLU A 29 20.26 -11.82 6.41
C GLU A 29 19.14 -12.85 6.59
N ARG A 30 18.94 -13.75 5.61
CA ARG A 30 17.94 -14.83 5.61
C ARG A 30 16.53 -14.33 5.94
N VAL A 31 16.14 -13.20 5.35
CA VAL A 31 14.80 -12.65 5.53
C VAL A 31 13.77 -13.68 5.01
N PRO A 32 12.77 -14.06 5.83
CA PRO A 32 11.91 -15.19 5.51
C PRO A 32 10.92 -14.88 4.38
N VAL A 33 10.52 -13.62 4.23
CA VAL A 33 9.56 -13.16 3.23
C VAL A 33 10.03 -11.86 2.59
N VAL A 34 9.95 -11.74 1.27
CA VAL A 34 10.20 -10.50 0.55
C VAL A 34 8.96 -10.03 -0.20
N LEU A 35 8.85 -8.71 -0.37
CA LEU A 35 7.80 -8.08 -1.16
C LEU A 35 8.36 -7.59 -2.49
N ASP A 36 7.87 -8.17 -3.58
CA ASP A 36 7.95 -7.60 -4.92
C ASP A 36 6.76 -6.66 -5.13
N ASN A 37 7.01 -5.39 -5.44
CA ASN A 37 5.99 -4.40 -5.74
C ASN A 37 5.81 -4.18 -7.26
N GLY A 38 5.69 -5.28 -8.01
CA GLY A 38 5.37 -5.29 -9.43
C GLY A 38 6.57 -5.22 -10.38
N LEU A 39 7.79 -5.55 -9.93
CA LEU A 39 8.97 -5.60 -10.80
C LEU A 39 8.94 -6.84 -11.71
N LEU A 40 8.54 -8.00 -11.17
CA LEU A 40 8.41 -9.25 -11.93
C LEU A 40 9.67 -9.62 -12.73
N ASP A 41 10.83 -9.54 -12.07
CA ASP A 41 12.14 -9.89 -12.63
C ASP A 41 12.48 -11.36 -12.34
N GLU A 42 12.74 -12.13 -13.40
CA GLU A 42 12.98 -13.58 -13.32
C GLU A 42 14.26 -13.93 -12.54
N ASN A 43 15.33 -13.15 -12.69
CA ASN A 43 16.60 -13.43 -12.02
C ASN A 43 16.49 -13.18 -10.51
N ILE A 44 15.81 -12.11 -10.11
CA ILE A 44 15.56 -11.80 -8.70
C ILE A 44 14.69 -12.87 -8.05
N TYR A 45 13.62 -13.30 -8.71
CA TYR A 45 12.78 -14.38 -8.22
C TYR A 45 13.60 -15.66 -8.04
N GLN A 46 14.37 -16.05 -9.06
CA GLN A 46 15.20 -17.25 -8.99
C GLN A 46 16.19 -17.20 -7.81
N LYS A 47 16.85 -16.06 -7.57
CA LYS A 47 17.72 -15.87 -6.41
C LYS A 47 16.99 -16.13 -5.08
N PHE A 48 15.84 -15.49 -4.87
CA PHE A 48 15.07 -15.68 -3.63
C PHE A 48 14.54 -17.10 -3.46
N LYS A 49 14.05 -17.73 -4.55
CA LYS A 49 13.58 -19.12 -4.50
C LYS A 49 14.73 -20.09 -4.18
N THR A 50 15.90 -19.89 -4.76
CA THR A 50 17.10 -20.69 -4.45
C THR A 50 17.53 -20.52 -2.98
N ALA A 51 17.38 -19.32 -2.41
CA ALA A 51 17.65 -19.05 -1.00
C ALA A 51 16.56 -19.60 -0.04
N GLY A 52 15.43 -20.09 -0.56
CA GLY A 52 14.30 -20.57 0.24
C GLY A 52 13.41 -19.45 0.80
N THR A 53 13.59 -18.21 0.34
CA THR A 53 12.79 -17.04 0.75
C THR A 53 11.44 -17.04 0.05
N LYS A 54 10.37 -16.73 0.80
CA LYS A 54 9.01 -16.61 0.26
C LYS A 54 8.80 -15.26 -0.41
N ILE A 55 8.08 -15.24 -1.52
CA ILE A 55 7.85 -14.02 -2.31
C ILE A 55 6.38 -13.64 -2.28
N ILE A 56 6.06 -12.48 -1.73
CA ILE A 56 4.77 -11.82 -1.91
C ILE A 56 4.91 -10.89 -3.12
N CYS A 57 4.07 -11.07 -4.14
CA CYS A 57 4.00 -10.16 -5.27
C CYS A 57 2.78 -9.25 -5.14
N ARG A 58 3.00 -7.95 -4.99
CA ARG A 58 1.96 -6.93 -5.03
C ARG A 58 1.94 -6.26 -6.39
N LEU A 59 0.80 -6.30 -7.05
CA LEU A 59 0.59 -5.61 -8.33
C LEU A 59 0.02 -4.21 -8.06
N PRO A 60 0.79 -3.11 -8.27
CA PRO A 60 0.29 -1.75 -8.07
C PRO A 60 -0.74 -1.35 -9.14
N ASN A 61 -0.76 -2.05 -10.27
CA ASN A 61 -1.77 -1.90 -11.33
C ASN A 61 -2.24 -3.30 -11.73
N PRO A 62 -3.17 -3.90 -10.96
CA PRO A 62 -3.59 -5.27 -11.19
C PRO A 62 -4.08 -5.49 -12.62
N ASN A 63 -3.54 -6.52 -13.27
CA ASN A 63 -4.04 -7.07 -14.52
C ASN A 63 -3.72 -8.57 -14.58
N LEU A 64 -4.52 -9.35 -15.31
CA LEU A 64 -4.40 -10.81 -15.33
C LEU A 64 -3.07 -11.30 -15.91
N ALA A 65 -2.50 -10.58 -16.89
CA ALA A 65 -1.22 -10.97 -17.50
C ALA A 65 -0.08 -10.93 -16.47
N ASP A 66 0.01 -9.86 -15.68
CA ASP A 66 1.03 -9.74 -14.63
C ASP A 66 0.81 -10.71 -13.47
N ALA A 67 -0.45 -11.01 -13.11
CA ALA A 67 -0.76 -12.01 -12.09
C ALA A 67 -0.32 -13.42 -12.52
N LEU A 68 -0.61 -13.81 -13.76
CA LEU A 68 -0.15 -15.09 -14.32
C LEU A 68 1.37 -15.13 -14.49
N LYS A 69 2.00 -13.98 -14.80
CA LYS A 69 3.46 -13.86 -14.82
C LYS A 69 4.05 -14.07 -13.42
N ALA A 70 3.50 -13.43 -12.39
CA ALA A 70 3.94 -13.62 -10.99
C ALA A 70 3.86 -15.10 -10.57
N GLN A 71 2.76 -15.78 -10.92
CA GLN A 71 2.61 -17.22 -10.71
C GLN A 71 3.69 -18.02 -11.42
N LYS A 72 3.93 -17.75 -12.70
CA LYS A 72 4.97 -18.44 -13.49
C LYS A 72 6.37 -18.25 -12.91
N LEU A 73 6.68 -17.05 -12.40
CA LEU A 73 7.97 -16.76 -11.75
C LEU A 73 8.11 -17.40 -10.36
N GLY A 74 7.02 -17.92 -9.80
CA GLY A 74 7.03 -18.63 -8.53
C GLY A 74 6.79 -17.74 -7.30
N ALA A 75 6.03 -16.64 -7.45
CA ALA A 75 5.47 -15.94 -6.29
C ALA A 75 4.71 -16.94 -5.39
N ASP A 76 4.73 -16.71 -4.08
CA ASP A 76 4.03 -17.54 -3.10
C ASP A 76 2.65 -16.95 -2.72
N ILE A 77 2.48 -15.62 -2.82
CA ILE A 77 1.23 -14.90 -2.54
C ILE A 77 1.08 -13.74 -3.53
N LEU A 78 -0.14 -13.50 -4.00
CA LEU A 78 -0.48 -12.33 -4.81
C LEU A 78 -1.25 -11.30 -3.96
N VAL A 79 -0.84 -10.04 -3.97
CA VAL A 79 -1.58 -8.91 -3.38
C VAL A 79 -2.22 -8.10 -4.50
N LEU A 80 -3.55 -8.08 -4.51
CA LEU A 80 -4.33 -7.26 -5.44
C LEU A 80 -4.76 -5.98 -4.74
N THR A 81 -4.53 -4.83 -5.39
CA THR A 81 -4.88 -3.54 -4.81
C THR A 81 -5.99 -2.85 -5.59
N GLY A 82 -7.04 -2.42 -4.89
CA GLY A 82 -8.07 -1.55 -5.45
C GLY A 82 -7.79 -0.07 -5.25
N PHE A 83 -8.55 0.76 -5.96
CA PHE A 83 -8.51 2.22 -5.88
C PHE A 83 -8.92 2.79 -4.51
N ASP A 84 -9.35 1.95 -3.57
CA ASP A 84 -9.64 2.30 -2.17
C ASP A 84 -8.38 2.42 -1.31
N GLU A 85 -7.19 2.10 -1.85
CA GLU A 85 -5.93 2.22 -1.11
C GLU A 85 -5.54 3.68 -0.80
N GLY A 86 -4.54 3.81 0.07
CA GLY A 86 -3.74 5.02 0.21
C GLY A 86 -2.34 4.80 -0.36
N GLY A 87 -1.53 5.84 -0.42
CA GLY A 87 -0.23 5.81 -1.07
C GLY A 87 -0.35 6.12 -2.56
N THR A 88 0.38 5.36 -3.38
CA THR A 88 0.31 5.42 -4.84
C THR A 88 -0.84 4.55 -5.33
N LEU A 89 -1.95 5.15 -5.74
CA LEU A 89 -3.13 4.42 -6.18
C LEU A 89 -2.93 3.82 -7.59
N PRO A 90 -3.70 2.76 -7.94
CA PRO A 90 -3.69 2.21 -9.29
C PRO A 90 -4.11 3.26 -10.33
N MET A 91 -3.61 3.12 -11.55
CA MET A 91 -3.95 4.03 -12.66
C MET A 91 -5.40 3.90 -13.13
N LYS A 92 -6.08 2.80 -12.77
CA LYS A 92 -7.48 2.54 -13.07
C LYS A 92 -8.30 2.67 -11.80
N GLU A 93 -9.42 3.38 -11.90
CA GLU A 93 -10.32 3.71 -10.78
C GLU A 93 -11.27 2.54 -10.46
N VAL A 94 -10.72 1.35 -10.24
CA VAL A 94 -11.47 0.12 -9.94
C VAL A 94 -11.35 -0.17 -8.45
N GLY A 95 -12.50 -0.24 -7.75
CA GLY A 95 -12.56 -0.54 -6.33
C GLY A 95 -12.10 -1.96 -5.97
N SER A 96 -11.73 -2.16 -4.72
CA SER A 96 -11.03 -3.37 -4.24
C SER A 96 -11.83 -4.65 -4.47
N PHE A 97 -13.15 -4.64 -4.22
CA PHE A 97 -14.00 -5.81 -4.45
C PHE A 97 -14.18 -6.13 -5.93
N SER A 98 -14.24 -5.12 -6.80
CA SER A 98 -14.30 -5.34 -8.25
C SER A 98 -12.98 -5.89 -8.80
N VAL A 99 -11.84 -5.38 -8.29
CA VAL A 99 -10.53 -5.96 -8.61
C VAL A 99 -10.49 -7.42 -8.17
N LEU A 100 -10.83 -7.74 -6.91
CA LEU A 100 -10.75 -9.13 -6.42
C LEU A 100 -11.61 -10.09 -7.26
N ALA A 101 -12.85 -9.72 -7.56
CA ALA A 101 -13.77 -10.54 -8.35
C ALA A 101 -13.27 -10.85 -9.77
N GLU A 102 -12.38 -10.01 -10.33
CA GLU A 102 -11.79 -10.27 -11.64
C GLU A 102 -10.78 -11.42 -11.63
N PHE A 103 -10.10 -11.68 -10.51
CA PHE A 103 -8.96 -12.61 -10.43
C PHE A 103 -9.28 -13.93 -9.73
N VAL A 104 -10.27 -13.92 -8.82
CA VAL A 104 -10.67 -15.13 -8.09
C VAL A 104 -11.08 -16.23 -9.08
N GLY A 105 -10.47 -17.41 -8.92
CA GLY A 105 -10.67 -18.56 -9.82
C GLY A 105 -9.91 -18.51 -11.15
N LYS A 106 -9.12 -17.46 -11.41
CA LYS A 106 -8.27 -17.34 -12.61
C LYS A 106 -6.77 -17.41 -12.32
N VAL A 107 -6.40 -17.38 -11.04
CA VAL A 107 -5.02 -17.43 -10.55
C VAL A 107 -4.97 -18.47 -9.43
N ASP A 108 -3.96 -19.34 -9.44
CA ASP A 108 -3.82 -20.45 -8.50
C ASP A 108 -3.11 -20.04 -7.19
N LEU A 109 -2.46 -18.87 -7.18
CA LEU A 109 -1.80 -18.32 -6.00
C LEU A 109 -2.82 -17.85 -4.96
N PRO A 110 -2.52 -17.99 -3.64
CA PRO A 110 -3.30 -17.34 -2.61
C PRO A 110 -3.35 -15.82 -2.80
N ILE A 111 -4.56 -15.27 -2.75
CA ILE A 111 -4.80 -13.84 -2.98
C ILE A 111 -5.02 -13.11 -1.66
N MET A 112 -4.25 -12.05 -1.43
CA MET A 112 -4.53 -11.04 -0.41
C MET A 112 -5.15 -9.79 -1.05
N LEU A 113 -6.22 -9.27 -0.45
CA LEU A 113 -6.83 -8.03 -0.91
C LEU A 113 -6.25 -6.82 -0.17
N ALA A 114 -5.89 -5.77 -0.90
CA ALA A 114 -5.47 -4.47 -0.40
C ALA A 114 -6.42 -3.35 -0.85
N GLY A 115 -6.61 -2.36 0.03
CA GLY A 115 -7.43 -1.17 -0.23
C GLY A 115 -8.75 -1.18 0.53
N GLY A 116 -9.07 -0.09 1.23
CA GLY A 116 -10.34 0.08 1.92
C GLY A 116 -10.58 -0.78 3.18
N ILE A 117 -9.69 -1.71 3.53
CA ILE A 117 -9.88 -2.61 4.68
C ILE A 117 -9.39 -1.95 5.97
N ALA A 118 -10.30 -1.76 6.92
CA ALA A 118 -10.00 -1.14 8.21
C ALA A 118 -10.80 -1.70 9.41
N ASP A 119 -11.77 -2.58 9.17
CA ASP A 119 -12.55 -3.25 10.21
C ASP A 119 -12.83 -4.72 9.87
N LYS A 120 -13.35 -5.45 10.85
CA LYS A 120 -13.77 -6.86 10.71
C LYS A 120 -14.71 -7.09 9.53
N LYS A 121 -15.66 -6.17 9.28
CA LYS A 121 -16.67 -6.34 8.23
C LYS A 121 -16.02 -6.33 6.86
N ALA A 122 -15.05 -5.43 6.64
CA ALA A 122 -14.26 -5.40 5.42
C ALA A 122 -13.40 -6.67 5.26
N VAL A 123 -12.83 -7.19 6.34
CA VAL A 123 -12.11 -8.49 6.32
C VAL A 123 -13.05 -9.62 5.90
N GLN A 124 -14.21 -9.74 6.54
CA GLN A 124 -15.21 -10.76 6.22
C GLN A 124 -15.70 -10.66 4.78
N ALA A 125 -15.91 -9.44 4.27
CA ALA A 125 -16.30 -9.21 2.88
C ALA A 125 -15.20 -9.66 1.91
N ALA A 126 -13.94 -9.33 2.18
CA ALA A 126 -12.81 -9.76 1.35
C ALA A 126 -12.69 -11.30 1.30
N LEU A 127 -12.76 -11.96 2.46
CA LEU A 127 -12.70 -13.42 2.55
C LEU A 127 -13.90 -14.08 1.86
N THR A 128 -15.10 -13.52 2.01
CA THR A 128 -16.32 -14.02 1.36
C THR A 128 -16.22 -13.95 -0.17
N LEU A 129 -15.56 -12.92 -0.70
CA LEU A 129 -15.32 -12.75 -2.13
C LEU A 129 -14.19 -13.64 -2.69
N GLY A 130 -13.52 -14.42 -1.84
CA GLY A 130 -12.50 -15.38 -2.25
C GLY A 130 -11.05 -14.93 -2.04
N ALA A 131 -10.81 -13.85 -1.30
CA ALA A 131 -9.45 -13.59 -0.78
C ALA A 131 -9.11 -14.60 0.32
N GLU A 132 -7.84 -14.97 0.42
CA GLU A 132 -7.29 -15.83 1.47
C GLU A 132 -6.52 -15.05 2.53
N GLY A 133 -6.40 -13.73 2.34
CA GLY A 133 -5.87 -12.82 3.34
C GLY A 133 -6.14 -11.36 2.99
N ILE A 134 -5.61 -10.46 3.81
CA ILE A 134 -5.79 -9.01 3.69
C ILE A 134 -4.44 -8.29 3.79
N TRP A 135 -4.35 -7.13 3.15
CA TRP A 135 -3.21 -6.22 3.23
C TRP A 135 -3.69 -4.85 3.69
N VAL A 136 -3.37 -4.52 4.95
CA VAL A 136 -3.96 -3.37 5.65
C VAL A 136 -2.91 -2.30 5.88
N GLY A 137 -3.21 -1.07 5.44
CA GLY A 137 -2.33 0.10 5.59
C GLY A 137 -2.86 1.11 6.61
N THR A 138 -3.87 1.90 6.21
CA THR A 138 -4.37 3.06 6.98
C THR A 138 -4.74 2.75 8.43
N ALA A 139 -5.37 1.60 8.70
CA ALA A 139 -5.71 1.20 10.06
C ALA A 139 -4.47 1.06 10.96
N PHE A 140 -3.36 0.53 10.42
CA PHE A 140 -2.09 0.41 11.15
C PHE A 140 -1.36 1.74 11.30
N ILE A 141 -1.67 2.78 10.51
CA ILE A 141 -1.15 4.13 10.75
C ILE A 141 -1.70 4.67 12.08
N ALA A 142 -2.98 4.44 12.37
CA ALA A 142 -3.64 4.85 13.61
C ALA A 142 -3.34 3.92 14.81
N THR A 143 -2.13 3.36 14.88
CA THR A 143 -1.67 2.56 16.02
C THR A 143 -0.61 3.26 16.85
N LYS A 144 -0.47 2.89 18.13
CA LYS A 144 0.52 3.45 19.06
C LYS A 144 1.95 3.23 18.56
N GLU A 145 2.22 2.06 18.00
CA GLU A 145 3.53 1.57 17.53
C GLU A 145 3.96 2.19 16.20
N CYS A 146 3.02 2.66 15.38
CA CYS A 146 3.36 3.36 14.14
C CYS A 146 4.15 4.64 14.42
N ARG A 147 5.14 4.95 13.59
CA ARG A 147 6.00 6.13 13.77
C ARG A 147 5.41 7.43 13.25
N ALA A 148 4.28 7.38 12.54
CA ALA A 148 3.60 8.58 12.03
C ALA A 148 3.34 9.60 13.14
N SER A 149 3.29 10.88 12.78
CA SER A 149 3.01 11.96 13.72
C SER A 149 1.73 11.70 14.51
N VAL A 150 1.72 11.96 15.81
CA VAL A 150 0.52 11.79 16.64
C VAL A 150 -0.66 12.62 16.11
N LYS A 151 -0.37 13.80 15.54
CA LYS A 151 -1.37 14.64 14.86
C LYS A 151 -2.01 13.92 13.68
N VAL A 152 -1.23 13.20 12.88
CA VAL A 152 -1.72 12.40 11.75
C VAL A 152 -2.63 11.28 12.25
N LYS A 153 -2.20 10.54 13.27
CA LYS A 153 -3.01 9.44 13.83
C LYS A 153 -4.36 9.92 14.34
N GLN A 154 -4.39 11.07 15.03
CA GLN A 154 -5.63 11.66 15.52
C GLN A 154 -6.50 12.16 14.37
N TRP A 155 -5.90 12.82 13.37
CA TRP A 155 -6.64 13.28 12.19
C TRP A 155 -7.26 12.12 11.40
N ILE A 156 -6.61 10.96 11.35
CA ILE A 156 -7.19 9.74 10.77
C ILE A 156 -8.47 9.32 11.49
N VAL A 157 -8.45 9.36 12.83
CA VAL A 157 -9.62 9.03 13.66
C VAL A 157 -10.78 10.01 13.46
N ASP A 158 -10.46 11.28 13.25
CA ASP A 158 -11.44 12.35 13.14
C ASP A 158 -11.95 12.58 11.72
N SER A 159 -11.54 11.76 10.74
CA SER A 159 -11.87 11.94 9.32
C SER A 159 -12.65 10.77 8.72
N THR A 160 -13.33 11.06 7.62
CA THR A 160 -14.02 10.10 6.78
C THR A 160 -13.44 10.11 5.37
N ALA A 161 -13.87 9.17 4.52
CA ALA A 161 -13.43 9.13 3.13
C ALA A 161 -13.84 10.38 2.34
N ASN A 162 -14.91 11.07 2.75
CA ASN A 162 -15.43 12.27 2.08
C ASN A 162 -14.54 13.50 2.29
N ASP A 163 -13.67 13.48 3.31
CA ASP A 163 -12.76 14.59 3.62
C ASP A 163 -11.48 14.57 2.78
N LEU A 164 -11.25 13.49 2.03
CA LEU A 164 -9.99 13.23 1.34
C LEU A 164 -9.93 13.92 -0.02
N PHE A 165 -8.80 14.56 -0.30
CA PHE A 165 -8.50 15.07 -1.64
C PHE A 165 -7.89 13.98 -2.51
N LEU A 166 -8.38 13.86 -3.73
CA LEU A 166 -7.84 13.00 -4.78
C LEU A 166 -7.20 13.87 -5.86
N PHE A 167 -5.92 13.66 -6.14
CA PHE A 167 -5.21 14.37 -7.20
C PHE A 167 -4.33 13.39 -7.97
N ARG A 168 -3.90 13.80 -9.17
CA ARG A 168 -3.14 12.95 -10.07
C ARG A 168 -1.81 13.59 -10.48
N THR A 169 -0.73 12.85 -10.29
CA THR A 169 0.60 13.19 -10.82
C THR A 169 0.97 12.26 -11.97
N GLU A 170 2.15 12.44 -12.55
CA GLU A 170 2.66 11.53 -13.58
C GLU A 170 3.26 10.30 -12.87
N PRO A 171 2.77 9.06 -13.09
CA PRO A 171 1.54 8.65 -13.78
C PRO A 171 0.33 8.39 -12.84
N TYR A 172 0.53 8.44 -11.52
CA TYR A 172 -0.36 7.86 -10.52
C TYR A 172 -1.31 8.85 -9.84
N TYR A 173 -2.37 8.29 -9.24
CA TYR A 173 -3.25 9.01 -8.32
C TYR A 173 -2.71 8.95 -6.89
N TYR A 174 -3.06 9.97 -6.11
CA TYR A 174 -2.81 10.03 -4.67
C TYR A 174 -4.07 10.53 -3.98
N ARG A 175 -4.35 9.92 -2.83
CA ARG A 175 -5.43 10.34 -1.93
C ARG A 175 -4.83 10.79 -0.61
N SER A 176 -5.23 11.95 -0.11
CA SER A 176 -4.66 12.54 1.09
C SER A 176 -5.70 13.19 1.98
N LEU A 177 -5.44 13.21 3.29
CA LEU A 177 -6.08 14.18 4.20
C LEU A 177 -5.83 15.62 3.72
N PRO A 178 -6.69 16.59 4.08
CA PRO A 178 -6.67 17.93 3.51
C PRO A 178 -5.59 18.83 4.13
N THR A 179 -4.32 18.50 3.90
CA THR A 179 -3.18 19.40 4.14
C THR A 179 -3.17 20.55 3.12
N GLU A 180 -2.43 21.63 3.39
CA GLU A 180 -2.34 22.75 2.44
C GLU A 180 -1.70 22.30 1.11
N LEU A 181 -0.64 21.49 1.18
CA LEU A 181 -0.05 20.88 -0.02
C LEU A 181 -1.05 20.02 -0.79
N ALA A 182 -1.81 19.14 -0.11
CA ALA A 182 -2.78 18.27 -0.76
C ALA A 182 -3.91 19.07 -1.42
N LYS A 183 -4.38 20.12 -0.76
CA LYS A 183 -5.38 21.05 -1.27
C LYS A 183 -4.87 21.81 -2.50
N GLN A 184 -3.61 22.25 -2.48
CA GLN A 184 -2.95 22.86 -3.63
C GLN A 184 -2.86 21.88 -4.81
N CYS A 185 -2.38 20.65 -4.58
CA CYS A 185 -2.31 19.63 -5.62
C CYS A 185 -3.70 19.29 -6.21
N PHE A 186 -4.73 19.21 -5.37
CA PHE A 186 -6.12 19.02 -5.79
C PHE A 186 -6.60 20.18 -6.67
N GLN A 187 -6.43 21.43 -6.24
CA GLN A 187 -6.83 22.60 -7.01
C GLN A 187 -6.10 22.70 -8.34
N MET A 188 -4.79 22.38 -8.37
CA MET A 188 -4.03 22.29 -9.61
C MET A 188 -4.61 21.24 -10.56
N SER A 189 -4.96 20.06 -10.05
CA SER A 189 -5.61 19.00 -10.83
C SER A 189 -6.94 19.47 -11.43
N GLU A 190 -7.80 20.11 -10.64
CA GLU A 190 -9.10 20.63 -11.08
C GLU A 190 -8.95 21.76 -12.11
N SER A 191 -7.89 22.56 -12.02
CA SER A 191 -7.59 23.63 -12.98
C SER A 191 -6.94 23.13 -14.28
N GLY A 192 -6.68 21.84 -14.42
CA GLY A 192 -6.05 21.25 -15.60
C GLY A 192 -4.53 21.47 -15.69
N ALA A 193 -3.84 21.68 -14.57
CA ALA A 193 -2.38 21.75 -14.54
C ALA A 193 -1.74 20.44 -15.03
N SER A 194 -0.52 20.51 -15.54
CA SER A 194 0.18 19.31 -15.98
C SER A 194 0.49 18.38 -14.80
N ARG A 195 0.38 17.07 -15.02
CA ARG A 195 0.70 16.03 -14.03
C ARG A 195 2.15 16.11 -13.54
N ALA A 196 3.06 16.53 -14.42
CA ALA A 196 4.46 16.75 -14.08
C ALA A 196 4.64 17.95 -13.13
N ASP A 197 3.86 19.02 -13.28
CA ASP A 197 3.93 20.16 -12.37
C ASP A 197 3.31 19.85 -11.01
N ILE A 198 2.21 19.09 -10.97
CA ILE A 198 1.64 18.57 -9.72
C ILE A 198 2.66 17.65 -9.02
N ALA A 199 3.38 16.80 -9.77
CA ALA A 199 4.43 15.94 -9.22
C ALA A 199 5.57 16.74 -8.55
N LYS A 200 6.02 17.83 -9.18
CA LYS A 200 7.04 18.73 -8.62
C LYS A 200 6.57 19.35 -7.30
N VAL A 201 5.32 19.81 -7.25
CA VAL A 201 4.72 20.39 -6.04
C VAL A 201 4.58 19.33 -4.94
N MET A 202 4.01 18.16 -5.25
CA MET A 202 3.82 17.07 -4.30
C MET A 202 5.13 16.60 -3.64
N ASN A 203 6.26 16.74 -4.37
CA ASN A 203 7.60 16.39 -3.87
C ASN A 203 7.73 14.92 -3.41
N ALA A 204 6.96 14.02 -4.04
CA ALA A 204 6.99 12.57 -3.87
C ALA A 204 7.21 12.11 -2.40
N GLY A 205 8.18 11.22 -2.18
CA GLY A 205 8.48 10.68 -0.85
C GLY A 205 8.88 11.75 0.18
N THR A 206 9.44 12.88 -0.26
CA THR A 206 9.78 13.99 0.66
C THR A 206 8.52 14.64 1.22
N GLY A 207 7.54 14.96 0.36
CA GLY A 207 6.26 15.51 0.79
C GLY A 207 5.49 14.55 1.70
N MET A 208 5.53 13.25 1.40
CA MET A 208 4.91 12.23 2.26
C MET A 208 5.60 12.15 3.61
N ARG A 209 6.94 12.19 3.66
CA ARG A 209 7.71 12.16 4.91
C ARG A 209 7.38 13.38 5.79
N LEU A 210 7.38 14.58 5.21
CA LEU A 210 7.04 15.82 5.92
C LEU A 210 5.63 15.75 6.55
N GLY A 211 4.62 15.35 5.77
CA GLY A 211 3.25 15.28 6.25
C GLY A 211 3.03 14.13 7.24
N MET A 212 3.38 12.91 6.83
CA MET A 212 3.09 11.68 7.57
C MET A 212 3.94 11.52 8.83
N LEU A 213 5.25 11.75 8.73
CA LEU A 213 6.20 11.46 9.81
C LEU A 213 6.42 12.68 10.70
N GLU A 214 6.59 13.86 10.11
CA GLU A 214 6.95 15.08 10.85
C GLU A 214 5.71 15.90 11.26
N GLY A 215 4.56 15.69 10.61
CA GLY A 215 3.35 16.45 10.87
C GLY A 215 3.40 17.88 10.36
N ASP A 216 4.18 18.13 9.31
CA ASP A 216 4.17 19.37 8.53
C ASP A 216 3.02 19.30 7.51
N PHE A 217 1.90 19.92 7.86
CA PHE A 217 0.70 19.97 7.02
C PHE A 217 0.69 21.16 6.05
N GLU A 218 1.74 21.98 6.05
CA GLU A 218 1.92 23.05 5.07
C GLU A 218 2.65 22.51 3.83
N ASN A 219 3.79 21.85 4.04
CA ASN A 219 4.67 21.38 2.97
C ASN A 219 4.59 19.86 2.71
N GLY A 220 3.72 19.16 3.44
CA GLY A 220 3.58 17.72 3.36
C GLY A 220 2.16 17.26 3.07
N TYR A 221 2.03 16.01 2.65
CA TYR A 221 0.75 15.34 2.43
C TYR A 221 0.67 14.04 3.24
N VAL A 222 -0.55 13.60 3.53
CA VAL A 222 -0.82 12.47 4.43
C VAL A 222 -1.73 11.48 3.71
N SER A 223 -1.11 10.48 3.09
CA SER A 223 -1.83 9.56 2.22
C SER A 223 -2.49 8.40 2.96
N VAL A 224 -3.80 8.24 2.74
CA VAL A 224 -4.67 7.28 3.44
C VAL A 224 -5.74 6.72 2.49
N GLY A 225 -6.25 5.52 2.78
CA GLY A 225 -7.27 4.85 1.98
C GLY A 225 -8.70 5.14 2.44
N ASN A 226 -9.68 4.77 1.60
CA ASN A 226 -11.10 5.01 1.82
C ASN A 226 -11.68 4.30 3.06
N GLY A 227 -10.99 3.29 3.59
CA GLY A 227 -11.38 2.59 4.82
C GLY A 227 -11.28 3.45 6.08
N ILE A 228 -10.73 4.67 5.98
CA ILE A 228 -10.47 5.59 7.08
C ILE A 228 -11.66 5.78 8.04
N GLY A 229 -12.89 5.84 7.53
CA GLY A 229 -14.09 6.10 8.33
C GLY A 229 -14.46 4.99 9.33
N ALA A 230 -13.85 3.81 9.23
CA ALA A 230 -14.03 2.74 10.21
C ALA A 230 -13.07 2.85 11.42
N ILE A 231 -12.07 3.73 11.34
CA ILE A 231 -11.04 3.91 12.37
C ILE A 231 -11.53 4.96 13.37
N ASN A 232 -11.90 4.52 14.58
CA ASN A 232 -12.59 5.38 15.56
C ASN A 232 -11.75 5.75 16.81
N ARG A 233 -10.54 5.21 16.94
CA ARG A 233 -9.59 5.58 18.01
C ARG A 233 -8.19 5.08 17.66
N ILE A 234 -7.19 5.67 18.31
CA ILE A 234 -5.80 5.17 18.27
C ILE A 234 -5.70 3.93 19.15
N LYS A 235 -5.31 2.78 18.57
CA LYS A 235 -5.22 1.48 19.24
C LYS A 235 -3.76 1.00 19.32
N SER A 236 -3.47 -0.03 20.10
CA SER A 236 -2.25 -0.82 19.88
C SER A 236 -2.37 -1.67 18.62
N VAL A 237 -1.23 -2.12 18.07
CA VAL A 237 -1.21 -3.09 16.97
C VAL A 237 -1.94 -4.38 17.35
N GLN A 238 -1.78 -4.85 18.59
CA GLN A 238 -2.46 -6.05 19.08
C GLN A 238 -3.99 -5.89 19.06
N GLU A 239 -4.50 -4.79 19.63
CA GLU A 239 -5.95 -4.50 19.61
C GLU A 239 -6.49 -4.39 18.18
N MET A 240 -5.71 -3.80 17.25
CA MET A 240 -6.10 -3.71 15.84
C MET A 240 -6.20 -5.10 15.20
N ILE A 241 -5.21 -5.97 15.43
CA ILE A 241 -5.24 -7.36 14.94
C ILE A 241 -6.43 -8.12 15.52
N ASP A 242 -6.65 -8.04 16.84
CA ASP A 242 -7.75 -8.73 17.51
C ASP A 242 -9.10 -8.29 16.94
N GLU A 243 -9.28 -7.00 16.66
CA GLU A 243 -10.51 -6.48 16.07
C GLU A 243 -10.72 -6.96 14.63
N LEU A 244 -9.68 -6.98 13.80
CA LEU A 244 -9.75 -7.46 12.42
C LEU A 244 -10.05 -8.97 12.35
N MET A 245 -9.60 -9.75 13.34
CA MET A 245 -9.67 -11.21 13.35
C MET A 245 -10.84 -11.78 14.19
N SER A 246 -11.43 -10.99 15.08
CA SER A 246 -12.60 -11.40 15.88
C SER A 246 -13.79 -11.78 15.02
#